data_AF-A0A3M1FPQ7-F1
#
_entry.id   AF-A0A3M1FPQ7-F1
#
_cell.length_a   1.000
_cell.length_b   1.000
_cell.length_c   1.000
_cell.angle_alpha   90.00
_cell.angle_beta   90.00
_cell.angle_gamma   90.00
#
_symmetry.space_group_name_H-M   'P 1'
#
loop_
_entity.id
_entity.type
_entity.pdbx_description
1 polymer ?
#
loop_
_entity_poly.entity_id
_entity_poly.type
_entity_poly.pdbx_seq_one_letter_code
_entity_poly.pdbx_strand_id
1 'polypeptide(L)'
;AFSFKDAFLALLFLILMPPFFVWSSSGMETMLYTYLLFALYRALFFNKSNAAIAVLVLALLTVRFESIAWIAGYAFLYRFFNRDYRKEKLLFFILFSISSFFLLELWRIFYFKDIMPNTAYAKTGFSLLLLKRGLNYIIVFLLTFPVTFLLFPAALKLLKEKKSFRLWPPFLIALSFWGYSVAVGGDFMTMGRFLVPSLPFLAIIFVYYFRTPVKKVFLSLLIFLSFLPAFNKGVVPRKVLKKFHFRWNNKFFRTEYEQWQYMRRNTYRWTVLGNFLKERYKPEDSLVRGAIGAVGYFSGMKLYDKAGLTNRFVSKRELPKRLRSPGHDKSVDESYFLRYKPTLLSVNIYLVKPKIKKKIKQFFDKGQVHYNDLV
;
A
#
# COMPACT_ATOMS: atom_id res chain seq x y z
N ALA A 1 -0.51 -33.99 -3.78
CA ALA A 1 -0.26 -32.88 -4.73
C ALA A 1 -1.45 -31.92 -4.71
N PHE A 2 -1.29 -30.69 -5.22
CA PHE A 2 -2.44 -29.83 -5.53
C PHE A 2 -3.04 -30.27 -6.87
N SER A 3 -4.35 -30.37 -6.94
CA SER A 3 -5.11 -30.68 -8.15
C SER A 3 -5.44 -29.40 -8.94
N PHE A 4 -5.88 -29.56 -10.20
CA PHE A 4 -6.43 -28.44 -10.97
C PHE A 4 -7.57 -27.71 -10.23
N LYS A 5 -8.42 -28.47 -9.52
CA LYS A 5 -9.50 -27.91 -8.69
C LYS A 5 -8.97 -26.99 -7.59
N ASP A 6 -7.82 -27.32 -6.99
CA ASP A 6 -7.21 -26.49 -5.95
C ASP A 6 -6.65 -25.18 -6.50
N ALA A 7 -6.01 -25.23 -7.68
CA ALA A 7 -5.55 -24.03 -8.35
C ALA A 7 -6.72 -23.11 -8.72
N PHE A 8 -7.82 -23.69 -9.23
CA PHE A 8 -9.05 -22.96 -9.52
C PHE A 8 -9.64 -22.30 -8.26
N LEU A 9 -9.68 -23.00 -7.12
CA LEU A 9 -10.16 -22.44 -5.85
C LEU A 9 -9.29 -21.29 -5.34
N ALA A 10 -7.96 -21.39 -5.44
CA ALA A 10 -7.06 -20.30 -5.07
C ALA A 10 -7.29 -19.06 -5.94
N LEU A 11 -7.45 -19.25 -7.25
CA LEU A 11 -7.75 -18.17 -8.19
C LEU A 11 -9.10 -17.53 -7.89
N LEU A 12 -10.13 -18.33 -7.63
CA LEU A 12 -11.46 -17.84 -7.29
C LEU A 12 -11.42 -16.99 -6.01
N PHE A 13 -10.68 -17.43 -4.99
CA PHE A 13 -10.46 -16.63 -3.78
C PHE A 13 -9.81 -15.26 -4.09
N LEU A 14 -8.76 -15.24 -4.92
CA LEU A 14 -8.08 -13.99 -5.27
C LEU A 14 -8.97 -13.06 -6.10
N ILE A 15 -9.71 -13.59 -7.08
CA ILE A 15 -10.58 -12.80 -7.96
C ILE A 15 -11.75 -12.21 -7.18
N LEU A 16 -12.34 -12.97 -6.26
CA LEU A 16 -13.46 -12.52 -5.43
C LEU A 16 -13.04 -11.64 -4.25
N MET A 17 -11.74 -11.35 -4.10
CA MET A 17 -11.22 -10.38 -3.13
C MET A 17 -11.06 -9.01 -3.80
N PRO A 18 -11.92 -8.01 -3.50
CA PRO A 18 -11.85 -6.69 -4.13
C PRO A 18 -10.48 -5.98 -4.04
N PRO A 19 -9.68 -6.12 -2.96
CA PRO A 19 -8.31 -5.62 -2.93
C PRO A 19 -7.44 -6.07 -4.10
N PHE A 20 -7.50 -7.35 -4.49
CA PHE A 20 -6.65 -7.89 -5.54
C PHE A 20 -7.01 -7.28 -6.90
N PHE A 21 -8.31 -7.10 -7.17
CA PHE A 21 -8.82 -6.47 -8.39
C PHE A 21 -8.50 -4.97 -8.46
N VAL A 22 -8.72 -4.22 -7.38
CA VAL A 22 -8.46 -2.77 -7.39
C VAL A 22 -6.97 -2.49 -7.59
N TRP A 23 -6.10 -3.28 -6.95
CA TRP A 23 -4.67 -3.05 -7.05
C TRP A 23 -4.05 -3.58 -8.35
N SER A 24 -4.70 -4.51 -9.06
CA SER A 24 -4.28 -4.95 -10.40
C SER A 24 -4.47 -3.91 -11.51
N SER A 25 -5.40 -2.98 -11.34
CA SER A 25 -5.65 -1.88 -12.28
C SER A 25 -4.95 -0.57 -11.91
N SER A 26 -4.17 -0.55 -10.83
CA SER A 26 -3.61 0.69 -10.28
C SER A 26 -2.40 1.25 -11.04
N GLY A 27 -1.71 0.43 -11.85
CA GLY A 27 -0.41 0.77 -12.45
C GLY A 27 0.73 0.93 -11.44
N MET A 28 0.51 0.62 -10.16
CA MET A 28 1.52 0.69 -9.10
C MET A 28 2.29 -0.61 -8.96
N GLU A 29 3.42 -0.55 -8.25
CA GLU A 29 4.33 -1.66 -8.00
C GLU A 29 3.73 -2.78 -7.13
N THR A 30 2.55 -2.58 -6.54
CA THR A 30 1.95 -3.52 -5.56
C THR A 30 1.77 -4.92 -6.13
N MET A 31 1.29 -5.06 -7.37
CA MET A 31 1.10 -6.38 -7.98
C MET A 31 2.41 -7.01 -8.42
N LEU A 32 3.34 -6.24 -8.99
CA LEU A 32 4.67 -6.72 -9.32
C LEU A 32 5.38 -7.24 -8.06
N TYR A 33 5.31 -6.48 -6.97
CA TYR A 33 5.88 -6.86 -5.68
C TYR A 33 5.24 -8.15 -5.12
N THR A 34 3.91 -8.23 -5.18
CA THR A 34 3.14 -9.43 -4.77
C THR A 34 3.58 -10.67 -5.55
N TYR A 35 3.72 -10.53 -6.88
CA TYR A 35 4.18 -11.60 -7.75
C TYR A 35 5.61 -12.03 -7.41
N LEU A 36 6.56 -11.09 -7.30
CA LEU A 36 7.97 -11.38 -7.05
C LEU A 36 8.16 -12.09 -5.70
N LEU A 37 7.44 -11.69 -4.65
CA LEU A 37 7.46 -12.37 -3.36
C LEU A 37 6.95 -13.81 -3.48
N PHE A 38 5.83 -14.02 -4.16
CA PHE A 38 5.27 -15.34 -4.36
C PHE A 38 6.17 -16.23 -5.24
N ALA A 39 6.79 -15.65 -6.27
CA ALA A 39 7.76 -16.33 -7.12
C ALA A 39 9.01 -16.73 -6.34
N LEU A 40 9.52 -15.87 -5.44
CA LEU A 40 10.65 -16.18 -4.57
C LEU A 40 10.32 -17.31 -3.60
N TYR A 41 9.13 -17.28 -2.99
CA TYR A 41 8.62 -18.41 -2.19
C TYR A 41 8.65 -19.71 -2.99
N ARG A 42 8.12 -19.70 -4.22
CA ARG A 42 8.15 -20.89 -5.08
C ARG A 42 9.56 -21.34 -5.42
N ALA A 43 10.47 -20.41 -5.71
CA ALA A 43 11.84 -20.73 -6.09
C ALA A 43 12.63 -21.41 -4.96
N LEU A 44 12.41 -20.95 -3.72
CA LEU A 44 13.02 -21.51 -2.52
C LEU A 44 12.40 -22.85 -2.12
N PHE A 45 11.07 -22.94 -2.04
CA PHE A 45 10.37 -24.11 -1.47
C PHE A 45 10.06 -25.23 -2.47
N PHE A 46 10.23 -25.00 -3.78
CA PHE A 46 10.03 -26.01 -4.83
C PHE A 46 11.29 -26.19 -5.68
N ASN A 47 12.46 -26.01 -5.06
CA ASN A 47 13.78 -26.34 -5.61
C ASN A 47 14.06 -25.83 -7.04
N LYS A 48 13.75 -24.56 -7.32
CA LYS A 48 14.22 -23.90 -8.54
C LYS A 48 15.72 -23.56 -8.45
N SER A 49 16.31 -23.23 -9.60
CA SER A 49 17.74 -22.92 -9.75
C SER A 49 18.15 -21.65 -8.98
N ASN A 50 19.44 -21.58 -8.64
CA ASN A 50 20.05 -20.41 -7.99
C ASN A 50 19.97 -19.15 -8.86
N ALA A 51 20.05 -19.29 -10.19
CA ALA A 51 19.87 -18.19 -11.13
C ALA A 51 18.47 -17.55 -11.02
N ALA A 52 17.41 -18.37 -10.92
CA ALA A 52 16.05 -17.85 -10.75
C ALA A 52 15.91 -17.06 -9.44
N ILE A 53 16.52 -17.56 -8.35
CA ILE A 53 16.53 -16.87 -7.06
C ILE A 53 17.26 -15.54 -7.15
N ALA A 54 18.44 -15.51 -7.80
CA ALA A 54 19.22 -14.30 -7.99
C ALA A 54 18.43 -13.20 -8.73
N VAL A 55 17.78 -13.55 -9.84
CA VAL A 55 16.93 -12.61 -10.60
C VAL A 55 15.79 -12.06 -9.74
N LEU A 56 15.12 -12.93 -8.98
CA LEU A 56 14.00 -12.51 -8.11
C LEU A 56 14.46 -11.61 -6.96
N VAL A 57 15.63 -11.90 -6.36
CA VAL A 57 16.24 -11.06 -5.32
C VAL A 57 16.56 -9.67 -5.85
N LEU A 58 17.25 -9.59 -6.99
CA LEU A 58 17.56 -8.30 -7.63
C LEU A 58 16.29 -7.52 -7.94
N ALA A 59 15.30 -8.17 -8.56
CA ALA A 59 14.02 -7.55 -8.87
C ALA A 59 13.32 -7.00 -7.60
N LEU A 60 13.26 -7.78 -6.52
CA LEU A 60 12.68 -7.31 -5.24
C LEU A 60 13.42 -6.08 -4.69
N LEU A 61 14.75 -6.12 -4.62
CA LEU A 61 15.56 -5.01 -4.09
C LEU A 61 15.48 -3.72 -4.92
N THR A 62 15.24 -3.84 -6.23
CA THR A 62 15.00 -2.70 -7.11
C THR A 62 13.58 -2.13 -6.99
N VAL A 63 12.58 -2.98 -6.79
CA VAL A 63 11.17 -2.59 -6.73
C VAL A 63 10.84 -1.90 -5.41
N ARG A 64 11.38 -2.38 -4.28
CA ARG A 64 11.18 -1.74 -2.96
C ARG A 64 12.41 -1.86 -2.07
N PHE A 65 12.72 -0.77 -1.37
CA PHE A 65 13.80 -0.74 -0.39
C PHE A 65 13.55 -1.72 0.77
N GLU A 66 12.31 -1.81 1.27
CA GLU A 66 12.01 -2.65 2.45
C GLU A 66 12.06 -4.15 2.15
N SER A 67 12.22 -4.56 0.89
CA SER A 67 12.26 -5.97 0.46
C SER A 67 13.36 -6.78 1.13
N ILE A 68 14.45 -6.13 1.56
CA ILE A 68 15.53 -6.79 2.29
C ILE A 68 15.01 -7.50 3.56
N ALA A 69 14.00 -6.93 4.24
CA ALA A 69 13.39 -7.55 5.42
C ALA A 69 12.66 -8.86 5.08
N TRP A 70 11.92 -8.88 3.96
CA TRP A 70 11.25 -10.11 3.50
C TRP A 70 12.24 -11.14 2.96
N ILE A 71 13.31 -10.72 2.29
CA ILE A 71 14.39 -11.61 1.85
C ILE A 71 15.06 -12.28 3.05
N ALA A 72 15.38 -11.53 4.11
CA ALA A 72 15.88 -12.08 5.36
C ALA A 72 14.88 -13.06 6.00
N GLY A 73 13.58 -12.69 6.02
CA GLY A 73 12.51 -13.57 6.46
C GLY A 73 12.45 -14.88 5.66
N TYR A 74 12.63 -14.83 4.34
CA TYR A 74 12.69 -16.03 3.50
C TYR A 74 13.88 -16.92 3.81
N ALA A 75 15.04 -16.35 4.19
CA ALA A 75 16.21 -17.13 4.57
C ALA A 75 15.93 -17.92 5.85
N PHE A 76 15.34 -17.25 6.85
CA PHE A 76 14.86 -17.88 8.08
C PHE A 76 13.84 -18.98 7.76
N LEU A 77 12.81 -18.68 6.98
CA LEU A 77 11.76 -19.64 6.66
C LEU A 77 12.30 -20.85 5.88
N TYR A 78 13.22 -20.64 4.94
CA TYR A 78 13.86 -21.71 4.20
C TYR A 78 14.68 -22.63 5.11
N ARG A 79 15.43 -22.06 6.07
CA ARG A 79 16.25 -22.84 7.02
C ARG A 79 15.40 -23.74 7.91
N PHE A 80 14.31 -23.20 8.47
CA PHE A 80 13.55 -23.88 9.52
C PHE A 80 12.33 -24.65 9.02
N PHE A 81 11.76 -24.28 7.87
CA PHE A 81 10.49 -24.84 7.42
C PHE A 81 10.54 -25.52 6.05
N ASN A 82 11.67 -25.51 5.35
CA ASN A 82 11.84 -26.30 4.14
C ASN A 82 12.35 -27.72 4.48
N ARG A 83 11.61 -28.75 4.07
CA ARG A 83 12.01 -30.15 4.26
C ARG A 83 13.18 -30.55 3.36
N ASP A 84 13.30 -29.92 2.20
CA ASP A 84 14.38 -30.16 1.22
C ASP A 84 15.48 -29.10 1.38
N TYR A 85 15.73 -28.68 2.62
CA TYR A 85 16.74 -27.68 2.96
C TYR A 85 18.13 -28.12 2.48
N ARG A 86 18.84 -27.20 1.82
CA ARG A 86 20.25 -27.35 1.41
C ARG A 86 21.06 -26.17 1.90
N LYS A 87 22.16 -26.45 2.63
CA LYS A 87 23.00 -25.41 3.25
C LYS A 87 23.64 -24.52 2.20
N GLU A 88 24.09 -25.10 1.09
CA GLU A 88 24.76 -24.41 -0.02
C GLU A 88 23.80 -23.42 -0.69
N LYS A 89 22.54 -23.83 -0.86
CA LYS A 89 21.49 -22.98 -1.44
C LYS A 89 21.13 -21.82 -0.51
N LEU A 90 21.06 -22.06 0.80
CA LEU A 90 20.84 -20.99 1.78
C LEU A 90 22.02 -20.01 1.80
N LEU A 91 23.27 -20.52 1.82
CA LEU A 91 24.47 -19.70 1.78
C LEU A 91 24.51 -18.85 0.52
N PHE A 92 24.26 -19.44 -0.65
CA PHE A 92 24.13 -18.70 -1.89
C PHE A 92 23.07 -17.60 -1.78
N PHE A 93 21.86 -17.93 -1.31
CA PHE A 93 20.77 -16.96 -1.18
C PHE A 93 21.12 -15.80 -0.25
N ILE A 94 21.71 -16.07 0.91
CA ILE A 94 22.13 -15.04 1.88
C ILE A 94 23.24 -14.18 1.31
N LEU A 95 24.35 -14.79 0.87
CA LEU A 95 25.51 -14.07 0.35
C LEU A 95 25.12 -13.22 -0.85
N PHE A 96 24.41 -13.80 -1.82
CA PHE A 96 23.96 -13.06 -2.99
C PHE A 96 23.03 -11.90 -2.64
N SER A 97 22.09 -12.11 -1.70
CA SER A 97 21.18 -11.05 -1.26
C SER A 97 21.88 -9.91 -0.55
N ILE A 98 22.82 -10.24 0.36
CA ILE A 98 23.61 -9.27 1.11
C ILE A 98 24.50 -8.47 0.15
N SER A 99 25.27 -9.16 -0.70
CA SER A 99 26.13 -8.52 -1.69
C SER A 99 25.34 -7.63 -2.64
N SER A 100 24.21 -8.11 -3.16
CA SER A 100 23.35 -7.32 -4.07
C SER A 100 22.76 -6.09 -3.38
N PHE A 101 22.29 -6.24 -2.14
CA PHE A 101 21.77 -5.13 -1.35
C PHE A 101 22.85 -4.07 -1.11
N PHE A 102 24.03 -4.47 -0.64
CA PHE A 102 25.12 -3.52 -0.38
C PHE A 102 25.61 -2.83 -1.64
N LEU A 103 25.77 -3.54 -2.77
CA LEU A 103 26.17 -2.92 -4.03
C LEU A 103 25.14 -1.88 -4.51
N LEU A 104 23.85 -2.24 -4.46
CA LEU A 104 22.78 -1.33 -4.85
C LEU A 104 22.68 -0.13 -3.88
N GLU A 105 22.87 -0.35 -2.59
CA GLU A 105 22.78 0.69 -1.58
C GLU A 105 24.00 1.63 -1.61
N LEU A 106 25.21 1.11 -1.86
CA LEU A 106 26.40 1.93 -2.08
C LEU A 106 26.20 2.84 -3.29
N TRP A 107 25.64 2.32 -4.39
CA TRP A 107 25.28 3.14 -5.54
C TRP A 107 24.22 4.21 -5.18
N ARG A 108 23.18 3.85 -4.42
CA ARG A 108 22.15 4.81 -3.96
C ARG A 108 22.73 5.90 -3.06
N ILE A 109 23.61 5.55 -2.12
CA ILE A 109 24.30 6.50 -1.24
C ILE A 109 25.18 7.43 -2.09
N PHE A 110 25.93 6.87 -3.03
CA PHE A 110 26.78 7.66 -3.92
C PHE A 110 25.95 8.64 -4.77
N TYR A 111 24.81 8.21 -5.31
CA TYR A 111 23.96 9.00 -6.19
C TYR A 111 23.09 10.02 -5.42
N PHE A 112 22.34 9.56 -4.42
CA PHE A 112 21.35 10.36 -3.67
C PHE A 112 21.93 11.09 -2.45
N LYS A 113 23.17 10.77 -2.05
CA LYS A 113 23.85 11.36 -0.87
C LYS A 113 23.08 11.17 0.44
N ASP A 114 22.34 10.06 0.54
CA ASP A 114 21.58 9.67 1.73
C ASP A 114 21.55 8.14 1.88
N ILE A 115 21.40 7.66 3.12
CA ILE A 115 21.46 6.22 3.47
C ILE A 115 20.10 5.54 3.26
N MET A 116 19.01 6.30 3.25
CA MET A 116 17.68 5.75 3.01
C MET A 116 16.90 6.67 2.07
N PRO A 117 15.93 6.13 1.32
CA PRO A 117 15.07 6.96 0.50
C PRO A 117 14.21 7.89 1.38
N ASN A 118 13.90 9.08 0.86
CA ASN A 118 12.99 10.04 1.51
C ASN A 118 11.65 9.40 1.92
N THR A 119 11.15 8.43 1.15
CA THR A 119 9.90 7.73 1.46
C THR A 119 9.97 6.90 2.74
N ALA A 120 11.14 6.35 3.07
CA ALA A 120 11.37 5.67 4.35
C ALA A 120 11.37 6.69 5.49
N TYR A 121 12.12 7.79 5.37
CA TYR A 121 12.14 8.84 6.39
C TYR A 121 10.76 9.49 6.60
N ALA A 122 10.05 9.81 5.51
CA ALA A 122 8.75 10.50 5.55
C ALA A 122 7.65 9.68 6.24
N LYS A 123 7.79 8.35 6.25
CA LYS A 123 6.76 7.41 6.70
C LYS A 123 7.12 6.62 7.96
N THR A 124 8.32 6.82 8.49
CA THR A 124 8.79 6.14 9.71
C THR A 124 8.79 7.07 10.92
N GLY A 125 8.56 6.45 12.07
CA GLY A 125 8.58 7.01 13.41
C GLY A 125 7.91 6.03 14.37
N PHE A 126 8.03 6.27 15.68
CA PHE A 126 7.43 5.40 16.69
C PHE A 126 6.52 6.21 17.62
N SER A 127 5.28 5.78 17.76
CA SER A 127 4.37 6.25 18.82
C SER A 127 3.24 5.25 19.03
N LEU A 128 2.70 5.21 20.26
CA LEU A 128 1.53 4.36 20.56
C LEU A 128 0.31 4.73 19.69
N LEU A 129 0.16 6.02 19.34
CA LEU A 129 -0.87 6.48 18.43
C LEU A 129 -0.68 5.91 17.01
N LEU A 130 0.55 5.81 16.53
CA LEU A 130 0.87 5.20 15.24
C LEU A 130 0.49 3.72 15.22
N LEU A 131 0.89 2.97 16.26
CA LEU A 131 0.54 1.55 16.39
C LEU A 131 -0.98 1.35 16.47
N LYS A 132 -1.69 2.17 17.26
CA LYS A 132 -3.15 2.17 17.33
C LYS A 132 -3.80 2.42 15.96
N ARG A 133 -3.25 3.36 15.17
CA ARG A 133 -3.72 3.62 13.80
C ARG A 133 -3.54 2.40 12.90
N GLY A 134 -2.39 1.75 12.99
CA GLY A 134 -2.09 0.52 12.26
C GLY A 134 -3.01 -0.64 12.66
N LEU A 135 -3.30 -0.81 13.96
CA LEU A 135 -4.29 -1.79 14.44
C LEU A 135 -5.69 -1.47 13.91
N ASN A 136 -6.11 -0.22 13.96
CA ASN A 136 -7.39 0.21 13.38
C ASN A 136 -7.48 -0.10 11.87
N TYR A 137 -6.39 0.09 11.12
CA TYR A 137 -6.31 -0.29 9.70
C TYR A 137 -6.53 -1.79 9.49
N ILE A 138 -5.89 -2.64 10.31
CA ILE A 138 -6.09 -4.10 10.29
C ILE A 138 -7.54 -4.47 10.65
N ILE A 139 -8.10 -3.87 11.70
CA ILE A 139 -9.47 -4.14 12.16
C ILE A 139 -10.48 -3.79 11.07
N VAL A 140 -10.35 -2.61 10.44
CA VAL A 140 -11.23 -2.23 9.33
C VAL A 140 -11.12 -3.21 8.18
N PHE A 141 -9.92 -3.69 7.84
CA PHE A 141 -9.75 -4.69 6.78
C PHE A 141 -10.43 -6.01 7.12
N LEU A 142 -10.24 -6.54 8.34
CA LEU A 142 -10.91 -7.76 8.82
C LEU A 142 -12.43 -7.66 8.80
N LEU A 143 -12.97 -6.54 9.27
CA LEU A 143 -14.42 -6.27 9.29
C LEU A 143 -15.00 -6.06 7.89
N THR A 144 -14.19 -5.55 6.95
CA THR A 144 -14.60 -5.35 5.55
C THR A 144 -14.53 -6.66 4.75
N PHE A 145 -13.53 -7.50 5.02
CA PHE A 145 -13.27 -8.76 4.32
C PHE A 145 -13.28 -9.95 5.29
N PRO A 146 -14.47 -10.36 5.80
CA PRO A 146 -14.58 -11.31 6.90
C PRO A 146 -13.99 -12.69 6.61
N VAL A 147 -13.80 -13.08 5.34
CA VAL A 147 -13.09 -14.33 5.00
C VAL A 147 -11.69 -14.34 5.60
N THR A 148 -11.01 -13.18 5.63
CA THR A 148 -9.64 -13.06 6.14
C THR A 148 -9.55 -13.27 7.65
N PHE A 149 -10.61 -12.92 8.40
CA PHE A 149 -10.69 -13.16 9.84
C PHE A 149 -10.62 -14.65 10.18
N LEU A 150 -11.26 -15.51 9.39
CA LEU A 150 -11.24 -16.95 9.64
C LEU A 150 -9.95 -17.64 9.23
N LEU A 151 -9.22 -17.09 8.26
CA LEU A 151 -8.01 -17.73 7.75
C LEU A 151 -6.90 -17.79 8.80
N PHE A 152 -6.85 -16.87 9.78
CA PHE A 152 -5.86 -16.91 10.86
C PHE A 152 -6.14 -18.04 11.88
N PRO A 153 -7.33 -18.15 12.50
CA PRO A 153 -7.65 -19.30 13.34
C PRO A 153 -7.63 -20.62 12.58
N ALA A 154 -8.06 -20.63 11.31
CA ALA A 154 -7.99 -21.80 10.45
C ALA A 154 -6.53 -22.24 10.22
N ALA A 155 -5.63 -21.29 9.92
CA ALA A 155 -4.21 -21.57 9.81
C ALA A 155 -3.68 -22.15 11.11
N LEU A 156 -3.93 -21.52 12.27
CA LEU A 156 -3.45 -22.02 13.56
C LEU A 156 -3.96 -23.43 13.87
N LYS A 157 -5.22 -23.74 13.55
CA LYS A 157 -5.77 -25.09 13.70
C LYS A 157 -5.03 -26.08 12.80
N LEU A 158 -4.88 -25.75 11.51
CA LEU A 158 -4.19 -26.61 10.55
C LEU A 158 -2.72 -26.81 10.95
N LEU A 159 -2.03 -25.78 11.44
CA LEU A 159 -0.61 -25.82 11.82
C LEU A 159 -0.32 -26.74 13.01
N LYS A 160 -1.32 -27.05 13.85
CA LYS A 160 -1.21 -28.05 14.92
C LYS A 160 -1.14 -29.49 14.38
N GLU A 161 -1.55 -29.72 13.14
CA GLU A 161 -1.48 -31.03 12.51
C GLU A 161 -0.06 -31.28 11.97
N LYS A 162 0.59 -32.38 12.38
CA LYS A 162 1.97 -32.73 11.95
C LYS A 162 2.17 -32.73 10.42
N LYS A 163 1.11 -33.02 9.65
CA LYS A 163 1.13 -33.06 8.17
C LYS A 163 1.10 -31.67 7.51
N SER A 164 0.76 -30.62 8.26
CA SER A 164 0.53 -29.26 7.78
C SER A 164 1.69 -28.31 8.01
N PHE A 165 2.86 -28.82 8.43
CA PHE A 165 4.07 -28.02 8.65
C PHE A 165 4.47 -27.15 7.45
N ARG A 166 4.13 -27.58 6.22
CA ARG A 166 4.35 -26.83 4.97
C ARG A 166 3.54 -25.52 4.89
N LEU A 167 2.57 -25.29 5.77
CA LEU A 167 1.76 -24.07 5.84
C LEU A 167 2.39 -22.97 6.69
N TRP A 168 3.43 -23.27 7.49
CA TRP A 168 4.09 -22.25 8.30
C TRP A 168 4.71 -21.13 7.46
N PRO A 169 5.46 -21.39 6.38
CA PRO A 169 6.01 -20.32 5.55
C PRO A 169 4.96 -19.37 4.97
N PRO A 170 3.93 -19.82 4.22
CA PRO A 170 2.93 -18.90 3.69
C PRO A 170 2.20 -18.15 4.80
N PHE A 171 1.89 -18.80 5.94
CA PHE A 171 1.26 -18.14 7.08
C PHE A 171 2.12 -17.02 7.67
N LEU A 172 3.39 -17.28 7.95
CA LEU A 172 4.30 -16.30 8.54
C LEU A 172 4.61 -15.14 7.58
N ILE A 173 4.70 -15.42 6.27
CA ILE A 173 4.82 -14.37 5.25
C ILE A 173 3.56 -13.50 5.24
N ALA A 174 2.37 -14.11 5.22
CA ALA A 174 1.12 -13.35 5.30
C ALA A 174 1.09 -12.48 6.56
N LEU A 175 1.36 -13.06 7.73
CA LEU A 175 1.37 -12.37 9.02
C LEU A 175 2.38 -11.21 9.07
N SER A 176 3.52 -11.33 8.39
CA SER A 176 4.54 -10.26 8.34
C SER A 176 4.01 -8.97 7.72
N PHE A 177 3.14 -9.03 6.70
CA PHE A 177 2.53 -7.85 6.09
C PHE A 177 1.54 -7.15 7.02
N TRP A 178 0.90 -7.91 7.89
CA TRP A 178 -0.02 -7.39 8.89
C TRP A 178 0.76 -6.70 10.01
N GLY A 179 1.83 -7.34 10.50
CA GLY A 179 2.76 -6.74 11.46
C GLY A 179 3.41 -5.47 10.91
N TYR A 180 3.89 -5.50 9.67
CA TYR A 180 4.43 -4.33 8.97
C TYR A 180 3.40 -3.19 8.89
N SER A 181 2.16 -3.51 8.50
CA SER A 181 1.08 -2.51 8.42
C SER A 181 0.79 -1.87 9.78
N VAL A 182 0.90 -2.62 10.88
CA VAL A 182 0.78 -2.07 12.23
C VAL A 182 1.97 -1.17 12.56
N ALA A 183 3.20 -1.65 12.32
CA ALA A 183 4.44 -0.94 12.63
C ALA A 183 4.54 0.43 11.93
N VAL A 184 4.10 0.53 10.69
CA VAL A 184 4.12 1.79 9.90
C VAL A 184 2.83 2.62 10.04
N GLY A 185 1.86 2.14 10.82
CA GLY A 185 0.60 2.85 11.10
C GLY A 185 -0.43 2.85 9.98
N GLY A 186 -0.40 1.84 9.11
CA GLY A 186 -1.37 1.57 8.05
C GLY A 186 -1.12 2.32 6.75
N ASP A 187 -2.10 2.28 5.85
CA ASP A 187 -2.07 2.98 4.57
C ASP A 187 -3.34 3.83 4.38
N PHE A 188 -3.21 5.03 3.83
CA PHE A 188 -4.35 5.90 3.57
C PHE A 188 -5.15 5.45 2.33
N MET A 189 -4.53 4.66 1.45
CA MET A 189 -5.15 4.19 0.22
C MET A 189 -6.28 3.19 0.49
N THR A 190 -7.08 2.94 -0.52
CA THR A 190 -8.24 2.04 -0.46
C THR A 190 -7.84 0.56 -0.44
N MET A 191 -8.77 -0.30 -0.04
CA MET A 191 -8.75 -1.75 -0.13
C MET A 191 -7.48 -2.38 0.47
N GLY A 192 -6.95 -1.81 1.54
CA GLY A 192 -5.87 -2.41 2.32
C GLY A 192 -4.61 -2.76 1.52
N ARG A 193 -4.09 -1.84 0.67
CA ARG A 193 -2.94 -2.07 -0.23
C ARG A 193 -1.77 -2.84 0.40
N PHE A 194 -1.35 -2.47 1.61
CA PHE A 194 -0.21 -3.12 2.28
C PHE A 194 -0.45 -4.59 2.64
N LEU A 195 -1.71 -5.04 2.62
CA LEU A 195 -2.10 -6.43 2.89
C LEU A 195 -2.27 -7.24 1.60
N VAL A 196 -2.31 -6.61 0.43
CA VAL A 196 -2.44 -7.30 -0.87
C VAL A 196 -1.35 -8.36 -1.08
N PRO A 197 -0.06 -8.10 -0.76
CA PRO A 197 0.98 -9.13 -0.88
C PRO A 197 0.74 -10.37 -0.01
N SER A 198 -0.08 -10.28 1.03
CA SER A 198 -0.44 -11.43 1.87
C SER A 198 -1.48 -12.36 1.21
N LEU A 199 -2.27 -11.86 0.26
CA LEU A 199 -3.43 -12.58 -0.29
C LEU A 199 -3.08 -13.89 -1.00
N PRO A 200 -2.03 -13.99 -1.85
CA PRO A 200 -1.65 -15.27 -2.47
C PRO A 200 -1.27 -16.34 -1.43
N PHE A 201 -0.67 -15.94 -0.32
CA PHE A 201 -0.31 -16.86 0.76
C PHE A 201 -1.53 -17.27 1.58
N LEU A 202 -2.46 -16.34 1.83
CA LEU A 202 -3.77 -16.65 2.41
C LEU A 202 -4.61 -17.56 1.49
N ALA A 203 -4.46 -17.46 0.18
CA ALA A 203 -5.13 -18.35 -0.78
C ALA A 203 -4.67 -19.81 -0.62
N ILE A 204 -3.38 -20.05 -0.34
CA ILE A 204 -2.87 -21.40 -0.02
C ILE A 204 -3.58 -21.95 1.22
N ILE A 205 -3.64 -21.16 2.30
CA ILE A 205 -4.30 -21.56 3.55
C ILE A 205 -5.79 -21.81 3.31
N PHE A 206 -6.45 -20.94 2.54
CA PHE A 206 -7.85 -21.06 2.17
C PHE A 206 -8.13 -22.40 1.47
N VAL A 207 -7.34 -22.76 0.45
CA VAL A 207 -7.51 -24.03 -0.26
C VAL A 207 -7.36 -25.23 0.66
N TYR A 208 -6.35 -25.24 1.53
CA TYR A 208 -6.15 -26.31 2.50
C TYR A 208 -7.33 -26.43 3.47
N TYR A 209 -7.84 -25.31 3.96
CA TYR A 209 -8.97 -25.30 4.86
C TYR A 209 -10.28 -25.70 4.18
N PHE A 210 -10.48 -25.33 2.91
CA PHE A 210 -11.65 -25.65 2.10
C PHE A 210 -11.81 -27.17 1.85
N ARG A 211 -10.72 -27.93 1.91
CA ARG A 211 -10.75 -29.40 1.82
C ARG A 211 -11.37 -30.08 3.04
N THR A 212 -11.54 -29.37 4.15
CA THR A 212 -12.18 -29.94 5.35
C THR A 212 -13.70 -30.06 5.16
N PRO A 213 -14.34 -31.16 5.63
CA PRO A 213 -15.71 -31.51 5.24
C PRO A 213 -16.81 -30.54 5.74
N VAL A 214 -16.56 -29.74 6.78
CA VAL A 214 -17.64 -29.05 7.53
C VAL A 214 -17.87 -27.59 7.12
N LYS A 215 -17.16 -27.02 6.12
CA LYS A 215 -17.12 -25.55 5.99
C LYS A 215 -17.24 -24.97 4.59
N LYS A 216 -17.56 -25.76 3.57
CA LYS A 216 -17.66 -25.26 2.19
C LYS A 216 -18.74 -24.17 2.04
N VAL A 217 -19.95 -24.43 2.54
CA VAL A 217 -21.06 -23.46 2.50
C VAL A 217 -20.69 -22.17 3.24
N PHE A 218 -20.15 -22.29 4.45
CA PHE A 218 -19.76 -21.14 5.26
C PHE A 218 -18.59 -20.34 4.66
N LEU A 219 -17.57 -21.00 4.11
CA LEU A 219 -16.45 -20.34 3.42
C LEU A 219 -16.91 -19.65 2.13
N SER A 220 -17.77 -20.29 1.34
CA SER A 220 -18.37 -19.69 0.16
C SER A 220 -19.19 -18.45 0.53
N LEU A 221 -20.00 -18.53 1.59
CA LEU A 221 -20.72 -17.37 2.13
C LEU A 221 -19.75 -16.25 2.51
N LEU A 222 -18.67 -16.54 3.23
CA LEU A 222 -17.72 -15.50 3.64
C LEU A 222 -16.95 -14.86 2.49
N ILE A 223 -16.63 -15.62 1.46
CA ILE A 223 -16.07 -15.06 0.23
C ILE A 223 -17.09 -14.11 -0.40
N PHE A 224 -18.35 -14.54 -0.54
CA PHE A 224 -19.42 -13.68 -1.06
C PHE A 224 -19.58 -12.40 -0.23
N LEU A 225 -19.60 -12.51 1.10
CA LEU A 225 -19.67 -11.36 2.01
C LEU A 225 -18.44 -10.44 1.89
N SER A 226 -17.25 -11.00 1.62
CA SER A 226 -16.01 -10.24 1.39
C SER A 226 -15.95 -9.60 0.00
N PHE A 227 -16.80 -10.04 -0.93
CA PHE A 227 -16.93 -9.45 -2.26
C PHE A 227 -17.86 -8.23 -2.28
N LEU A 228 -18.89 -8.18 -1.40
CA LEU A 228 -19.86 -7.08 -1.30
C LEU A 228 -19.24 -5.65 -1.25
N PRO A 229 -18.09 -5.41 -0.58
CA PRO A 229 -17.44 -4.09 -0.58
C PRO A 229 -17.08 -3.56 -1.96
N ALA A 230 -16.96 -4.42 -2.99
CA ALA A 230 -16.80 -3.98 -4.38
C ALA A 230 -17.98 -3.11 -4.88
N PHE A 231 -19.15 -3.20 -4.24
CA PHE A 231 -20.37 -2.48 -4.59
C PHE A 231 -20.82 -1.52 -3.49
N ASN A 232 -19.90 -1.09 -2.61
CA ASN A 232 -20.20 -0.26 -1.43
C ASN A 232 -21.19 -0.90 -0.44
N LYS A 233 -21.36 -2.23 -0.50
CA LYS A 233 -22.16 -3.02 0.43
C LYS A 233 -21.24 -3.73 1.41
N GLY A 234 -21.72 -4.04 2.61
CA GLY A 234 -20.91 -4.74 3.60
C GLY A 234 -21.76 -5.25 4.74
N VAL A 235 -21.29 -6.29 5.40
CA VAL A 235 -22.00 -6.93 6.52
C VAL A 235 -21.92 -6.08 7.79
N VAL A 236 -20.78 -5.41 7.97
CA VAL A 236 -20.54 -4.60 9.17
C VAL A 236 -21.11 -3.20 8.97
N PRO A 237 -21.99 -2.71 9.88
CA PRO A 237 -22.56 -1.38 9.75
C PRO A 237 -21.50 -0.27 9.74
N ARG A 238 -21.72 0.77 8.93
CA ARG A 238 -20.81 1.93 8.81
C ARG A 238 -20.48 2.58 10.16
N LYS A 239 -21.45 2.61 11.09
CA LYS A 239 -21.27 3.15 12.45
C LYS A 239 -20.18 2.39 13.23
N VAL A 240 -20.06 1.08 13.02
CA VAL A 240 -19.03 0.24 13.66
C VAL A 240 -17.66 0.51 13.02
N LEU A 241 -17.57 0.49 11.68
CA LEU A 241 -16.33 0.77 10.97
C LEU A 241 -15.75 2.16 11.31
N LYS A 242 -16.63 3.16 11.48
CA LYS A 242 -16.25 4.52 11.87
C LYS A 242 -15.50 4.57 13.21
N LYS A 243 -15.77 3.67 14.16
CA LYS A 243 -15.04 3.60 15.45
C LYS A 243 -13.55 3.32 15.26
N PHE A 244 -13.20 2.61 14.19
CA PHE A 244 -11.84 2.25 13.83
C PHE A 244 -11.29 3.15 12.70
N HIS A 245 -11.81 4.36 12.55
CA HIS A 245 -11.31 5.28 11.54
C HIS A 245 -9.82 5.60 11.77
N PHE A 246 -9.01 5.43 10.72
CA PHE A 246 -7.56 5.61 10.75
C PHE A 246 -7.04 6.68 9.78
N ARG A 247 -7.92 7.27 8.94
CA ARG A 247 -7.55 8.31 7.94
C ARG A 247 -7.81 9.71 8.51
N TRP A 248 -7.14 10.09 9.59
CA TRP A 248 -7.53 11.24 10.43
C TRP A 248 -7.38 12.63 9.79
N ASN A 249 -6.83 12.73 8.57
CA ASN A 249 -6.90 13.96 7.79
C ASN A 249 -8.31 14.27 7.25
N ASN A 250 -9.21 13.28 7.25
CA ASN A 250 -10.56 13.45 6.77
C ASN A 250 -11.55 13.41 7.94
N LYS A 251 -12.37 14.45 8.07
CA LYS A 251 -13.42 14.53 9.11
C LYS A 251 -14.46 13.41 8.96
N PHE A 252 -14.66 12.93 7.73
CA PHE A 252 -15.69 11.93 7.42
C PHE A 252 -15.07 10.57 7.13
N PHE A 253 -15.61 9.54 7.78
CA PHE A 253 -15.31 8.16 7.43
C PHE A 253 -15.80 7.88 6.00
N ARG A 254 -14.95 7.22 5.21
CA ARG A 254 -15.31 6.66 3.90
C ARG A 254 -15.14 5.16 3.97
N THR A 255 -16.09 4.42 3.40
CA THR A 255 -15.89 2.99 3.13
C THR A 255 -14.71 2.81 2.17
N GLU A 256 -14.19 1.59 2.05
CA GLU A 256 -13.12 1.32 1.09
C GLU A 256 -13.56 1.64 -0.35
N TYR A 257 -14.80 1.33 -0.72
CA TYR A 257 -15.37 1.72 -2.01
C TYR A 257 -15.40 3.25 -2.21
N GLU A 258 -15.89 4.00 -1.22
CA GLU A 258 -15.95 5.47 -1.30
C GLU A 258 -14.56 6.09 -1.36
N GLN A 259 -13.58 5.50 -0.66
CA GLN A 259 -12.19 5.91 -0.73
C GLN A 259 -11.57 5.62 -2.10
N TRP A 260 -11.91 4.47 -2.72
CA TRP A 260 -11.50 4.16 -4.09
C TRP A 260 -12.06 5.20 -5.08
N GLN A 261 -13.35 5.50 -5.00
CA GLN A 261 -13.99 6.54 -5.82
C GLN A 261 -13.39 7.93 -5.57
N TYR A 262 -13.05 8.25 -4.31
CA TYR A 262 -12.37 9.50 -3.97
C TYR A 262 -10.98 9.57 -4.62
N MET A 263 -10.19 8.50 -4.54
CA MET A 263 -8.87 8.43 -5.17
C MET A 263 -8.96 8.54 -6.69
N ARG A 264 -9.88 7.82 -7.35
CA ARG A 264 -10.11 7.92 -8.80
C ARG A 264 -10.45 9.35 -9.23
N ARG A 265 -11.35 10.02 -8.48
CA ARG A 265 -11.70 11.43 -8.73
C ARG A 265 -10.52 12.38 -8.52
N ASN A 266 -9.69 12.13 -7.51
CA ASN A 266 -8.48 12.93 -7.29
C ASN A 266 -7.49 12.77 -8.44
N THR A 267 -7.23 11.55 -8.91
CA THR A 267 -6.38 11.32 -10.07
C THR A 267 -6.89 12.10 -11.28
N TYR A 268 -8.18 11.99 -11.60
CA TYR A 268 -8.79 12.77 -12.70
C TYR A 268 -8.61 14.29 -12.52
N ARG A 269 -8.96 14.83 -11.34
CA ARG A 269 -8.82 16.27 -11.06
C ARG A 269 -7.37 16.75 -11.17
N TRP A 270 -6.42 15.95 -10.72
CA TRP A 270 -5.00 16.28 -10.79
C TRP A 270 -4.45 16.18 -12.22
N THR A 271 -4.95 15.25 -13.04
CA THR A 271 -4.66 15.21 -14.48
C THR A 271 -5.18 16.45 -15.19
N VAL A 272 -6.44 16.84 -14.95
CA VAL A 272 -7.02 18.06 -15.52
C VAL A 272 -6.21 19.29 -15.11
N LEU A 273 -5.82 19.38 -13.83
CA LEU A 273 -4.96 20.46 -13.36
C LEU A 273 -3.59 20.45 -14.04
N GLY A 274 -2.94 19.29 -14.15
CA GLY A 274 -1.64 19.18 -14.80
C GLY A 274 -1.69 19.67 -16.25
N ASN A 275 -2.68 19.23 -17.02
CA ASN A 275 -2.87 19.69 -18.41
C ASN A 275 -3.16 21.19 -18.51
N PHE A 276 -4.04 21.71 -17.64
CA PHE A 276 -4.33 23.15 -17.58
C PHE A 276 -3.08 24.00 -17.31
N LEU A 277 -2.19 23.50 -16.44
CA LEU A 277 -0.93 24.15 -16.12
C LEU A 277 0.05 24.08 -17.29
N LYS A 278 0.14 22.94 -17.99
CA LYS A 278 0.99 22.76 -19.17
C LYS A 278 0.71 23.79 -20.27
N GLU A 279 -0.55 24.17 -20.44
CA GLU A 279 -0.97 25.18 -21.44
C GLU A 279 -0.57 26.62 -21.08
N ARG A 280 -0.24 26.90 -19.82
CA ARG A 280 -0.12 28.29 -19.29
C ARG A 280 1.25 28.60 -18.69
N TYR A 281 2.00 27.57 -18.31
CA TYR A 281 3.25 27.70 -17.59
C TYR A 281 4.32 26.88 -18.28
N LYS A 282 5.57 27.31 -18.11
CA LYS A 282 6.74 26.66 -18.69
C LYS A 282 7.29 25.59 -17.73
N PRO A 283 8.10 24.62 -18.19
CA PRO A 283 8.72 23.62 -17.32
C PRO A 283 9.56 24.21 -16.16
N GLU A 284 10.12 25.40 -16.37
CA GLU A 284 10.92 26.14 -15.38
C GLU A 284 10.07 26.80 -14.29
N ASP A 285 8.77 27.01 -14.56
CA ASP A 285 7.84 27.50 -13.55
C ASP A 285 7.63 26.43 -12.46
N SER A 286 7.29 26.91 -11.27
CA SER A 286 7.20 26.05 -10.09
C SER A 286 5.90 26.18 -9.32
N LEU A 287 5.45 25.05 -8.76
CA LEU A 287 4.23 24.96 -7.96
C LEU A 287 4.49 24.22 -6.64
N VAL A 288 4.04 24.79 -5.53
CA VAL A 288 4.06 24.13 -4.22
C VAL A 288 2.83 23.22 -4.08
N ARG A 289 3.03 21.94 -3.73
CA ARG A 289 1.93 20.97 -3.61
C ARG A 289 2.28 19.75 -2.77
N GLY A 290 1.28 19.14 -2.11
CA GLY A 290 1.45 17.82 -1.48
C GLY A 290 1.14 16.63 -2.41
N ALA A 291 0.21 16.82 -3.35
CA ALA A 291 -0.13 15.79 -4.35
C ALA A 291 0.62 16.05 -5.66
N ILE A 292 1.86 15.56 -5.74
CA ILE A 292 2.79 15.89 -6.82
C ILE A 292 2.70 14.97 -8.05
N GLY A 293 2.23 13.72 -7.90
CA GLY A 293 2.34 12.69 -8.93
C GLY A 293 1.67 13.05 -10.27
N ALA A 294 0.33 13.00 -10.32
CA ALA A 294 -0.39 13.28 -11.56
C ALA A 294 -0.22 14.74 -12.02
N VAL A 295 -0.20 15.71 -11.10
CA VAL A 295 -0.03 17.12 -11.48
C VAL A 295 1.31 17.32 -12.17
N GLY A 296 2.41 16.83 -11.59
CA GLY A 296 3.75 17.01 -12.14
C GLY A 296 3.97 16.23 -13.44
N TYR A 297 3.43 15.01 -13.54
CA TYR A 297 3.51 14.21 -14.77
C TYR A 297 2.85 14.92 -15.96
N PHE A 298 1.64 15.45 -15.77
CA PHE A 298 0.90 16.10 -16.86
C PHE A 298 1.32 17.56 -17.10
N SER A 299 1.79 18.29 -16.08
CA SER A 299 2.25 19.67 -16.27
C SER A 299 3.69 19.79 -16.78
N GLY A 300 4.58 18.86 -16.40
CA GLY A 300 6.02 18.99 -16.65
C GLY A 300 6.73 20.07 -15.81
N MET A 301 6.00 20.76 -14.92
CA MET A 301 6.53 21.82 -14.08
C MET A 301 7.33 21.28 -12.89
N LYS A 302 8.25 22.10 -12.37
CA LYS A 302 8.92 21.82 -11.09
C LYS A 302 7.94 21.86 -9.92
N LEU A 303 7.81 20.76 -9.19
CA LEU A 303 6.94 20.70 -8.00
C LEU A 303 7.74 20.72 -6.70
N TYR A 304 7.37 21.64 -5.80
CA TYR A 304 7.86 21.66 -4.43
C TYR A 304 6.94 20.85 -3.52
N ASP A 305 7.45 19.70 -3.07
CA ASP A 305 6.68 18.72 -2.32
C ASP A 305 6.57 19.04 -0.83
N LYS A 306 5.33 19.32 -0.39
CA LYS A 306 5.02 19.58 1.02
C LYS A 306 5.05 18.33 1.91
N ALA A 307 5.02 17.12 1.35
CA ALA A 307 4.95 15.84 2.08
C ALA A 307 6.30 15.15 2.24
N GLY A 308 7.37 15.67 1.63
CA GLY A 308 8.73 15.18 1.83
C GLY A 308 9.07 13.87 1.11
N LEU A 309 8.35 13.52 0.04
CA LEU A 309 8.75 12.48 -0.90
C LEU A 309 9.94 12.94 -1.76
N THR A 310 9.95 14.20 -2.19
CA THR A 310 11.07 14.78 -2.97
C THR A 310 11.89 15.81 -2.20
N ASN A 311 11.53 16.11 -0.95
CA ASN A 311 12.24 17.08 -0.12
C ASN A 311 12.86 16.42 1.13
N ARG A 312 14.21 16.37 1.16
CA ARG A 312 14.99 15.74 2.23
C ARG A 312 14.69 16.34 3.61
N PHE A 313 14.64 17.66 3.71
CA PHE A 313 14.36 18.36 4.97
C PHE A 313 12.99 17.96 5.51
N VAL A 314 11.95 17.98 4.68
CA VAL A 314 10.58 17.63 5.10
C VAL A 314 10.49 16.15 5.51
N SER A 315 11.19 15.25 4.79
CA SER A 315 11.17 13.80 5.06
C SER A 315 11.73 13.44 6.45
N LYS A 316 12.74 14.19 6.92
CA LYS A 316 13.47 13.91 8.17
C LYS A 316 12.91 14.63 9.39
N ARG A 317 11.82 15.39 9.24
CA ARG A 317 11.15 16.02 10.39
C ARG A 317 10.66 14.97 11.39
N GLU A 318 10.58 15.37 12.64
CA GLU A 318 9.93 14.56 13.66
C GLU A 318 8.43 14.42 13.40
N LEU A 319 7.84 13.36 13.95
CA LEU A 319 6.39 13.20 13.89
C LEU A 319 5.71 14.32 14.69
N PRO A 320 4.68 14.98 14.14
CA PRO A 320 3.92 15.95 14.91
C PRO A 320 3.15 15.26 16.04
N LYS A 321 2.96 15.96 17.17
CA LYS A 321 2.12 15.49 18.28
C LYS A 321 0.72 15.08 17.82
N ARG A 322 0.16 15.80 16.84
CA ARG A 322 -1.11 15.49 16.19
C ARG A 322 -0.87 14.86 14.81
N LEU A 323 -1.10 13.56 14.73
CA LEU A 323 -1.04 12.81 13.48
C LEU A 323 -2.22 13.18 12.55
N ARG A 324 -1.99 13.02 11.24
CA ARG A 324 -2.94 13.28 10.15
C ARG A 324 -3.33 11.96 9.50
N SER A 325 -2.97 11.75 8.24
CA SER A 325 -3.25 10.50 7.53
C SER A 325 -2.01 9.61 7.53
N PRO A 326 -2.17 8.27 7.46
CA PRO A 326 -1.05 7.38 7.19
C PRO A 326 -0.23 7.85 5.98
N GLY A 327 1.09 7.94 6.18
CA GLY A 327 2.03 8.41 5.17
C GLY A 327 1.98 9.91 4.82
N HIS A 328 1.23 10.72 5.57
CA HIS A 328 1.10 12.17 5.36
C HIS A 328 1.19 12.97 6.68
N ASP A 329 1.83 12.38 7.70
CA ASP A 329 1.99 13.03 9.00
C ASP A 329 3.05 14.13 8.94
N LYS A 330 4.18 13.85 8.28
CA LYS A 330 5.25 14.83 8.06
C LYS A 330 4.88 15.73 6.90
N SER A 331 4.73 17.01 7.17
CA SER A 331 4.51 18.02 6.14
C SER A 331 4.95 19.40 6.61
N VAL A 332 5.09 20.32 5.67
CA VAL A 332 5.31 21.75 5.94
C VAL A 332 4.21 22.58 5.30
N ASP A 333 4.04 23.80 5.80
CA ASP A 333 3.18 24.81 5.19
C ASP A 333 3.73 25.30 3.84
N GLU A 334 2.88 25.82 2.95
CA GLU A 334 3.29 26.42 1.68
C GLU A 334 4.36 27.52 1.88
N SER A 335 4.23 28.31 2.95
CA SER A 335 5.16 29.40 3.28
C SER A 335 6.62 28.94 3.44
N TYR A 336 6.86 27.69 3.83
CA TYR A 336 8.20 27.11 3.89
C TYR A 336 8.94 27.25 2.55
N PHE A 337 8.21 27.22 1.43
CA PHE A 337 8.79 27.26 0.10
C PHE A 337 8.97 28.66 -0.46
N LEU A 338 8.51 29.73 0.20
CA LEU A 338 8.72 31.12 -0.23
C LEU A 338 10.21 31.45 -0.44
N ARG A 339 11.10 30.82 0.33
CA ARG A 339 12.57 30.95 0.19
C ARG A 339 13.08 30.58 -1.22
N TYR A 340 12.35 29.72 -1.93
CA TYR A 340 12.69 29.26 -3.28
C TYR A 340 11.95 30.04 -4.37
N LYS A 341 11.26 31.12 -4.00
CA LYS A 341 10.50 32.02 -4.90
C LYS A 341 9.65 31.25 -5.93
N PRO A 342 8.69 30.41 -5.47
CA PRO A 342 7.89 29.60 -6.39
C PRO A 342 7.00 30.48 -7.26
N THR A 343 6.78 30.10 -8.52
CA THR A 343 5.86 30.81 -9.42
C THR A 343 4.44 30.81 -8.85
N LEU A 344 4.02 29.66 -8.31
CA LEU A 344 2.68 29.45 -7.75
C LEU A 344 2.78 28.79 -6.37
N LEU A 345 2.16 29.41 -5.36
CA LEU A 345 2.05 28.80 -4.02
C LEU A 345 0.92 27.78 -3.93
N SER A 346 -0.19 28.02 -4.62
CA SER A 346 -1.34 27.10 -4.60
C SER A 346 -2.22 27.31 -5.82
N VAL A 347 -2.74 26.20 -6.36
CA VAL A 347 -3.72 26.20 -7.45
C VAL A 347 -4.78 25.16 -7.16
N ASN A 348 -6.04 25.58 -7.24
CA ASN A 348 -7.21 24.75 -6.99
C ASN A 348 -8.17 24.81 -8.17
N ILE A 349 -8.68 23.63 -8.57
CA ILE A 349 -9.77 23.52 -9.54
C ILE A 349 -11.05 23.21 -8.80
N TYR A 350 -12.06 24.05 -9.00
CA TYR A 350 -13.41 23.89 -8.48
C TYR A 350 -14.32 23.37 -9.58
N LEU A 351 -15.04 22.29 -9.31
CA LEU A 351 -16.15 21.86 -10.15
C LEU A 351 -17.38 22.65 -9.71
N VAL A 352 -17.78 23.61 -10.53
CA VAL A 352 -18.82 24.57 -10.19
C VAL A 352 -20.08 24.22 -10.97
N LYS A 353 -21.22 24.04 -10.29
CA LYS A 353 -22.52 23.93 -10.99
C LYS A 353 -22.73 25.21 -11.83
N PRO A 354 -23.33 25.14 -13.03
CA PRO A 354 -23.47 26.31 -13.91
C PRO A 354 -24.06 27.56 -13.22
N LYS A 355 -25.04 27.37 -12.33
CA LYS A 355 -25.67 28.45 -11.54
C LYS A 355 -24.70 29.16 -10.58
N ILE A 356 -23.68 28.46 -10.06
CA ILE A 356 -22.68 29.01 -9.13
C ILE A 356 -21.54 29.70 -9.90
N LYS A 357 -21.30 29.32 -11.16
CA LYS A 357 -20.26 29.94 -12.02
C LYS A 357 -20.45 31.45 -12.16
N LYS A 358 -21.71 31.92 -12.25
CA LYS A 358 -22.04 33.36 -12.30
C LYS A 358 -21.68 34.09 -11.00
N LYS A 359 -21.94 33.47 -9.84
CA LYS A 359 -21.55 34.02 -8.52
C LYS A 359 -20.04 34.05 -8.32
N ILE A 360 -19.31 33.02 -8.76
CA ILE A 360 -17.84 32.98 -8.67
C ILE A 360 -17.21 34.01 -9.62
N LYS A 361 -17.76 34.19 -10.83
CA LYS A 361 -17.29 35.22 -11.74
C LYS A 361 -17.47 36.61 -11.12
N GLN A 362 -18.66 36.89 -10.58
CA GLN A 362 -18.93 38.12 -9.83
C GLN A 362 -18.01 38.30 -8.60
N PHE A 363 -17.63 37.21 -7.93
CA PHE A 363 -16.69 37.25 -6.80
C PHE A 363 -15.29 37.69 -7.23
N PHE A 364 -14.72 37.07 -8.26
CA PHE A 364 -13.39 37.44 -8.75
C PHE A 364 -13.38 38.82 -9.44
N ASP A 365 -14.49 39.22 -10.07
CA ASP A 365 -14.62 40.54 -10.70
C ASP A 365 -14.79 41.68 -9.66
N LYS A 366 -15.27 41.40 -8.43
CA LYS A 366 -15.56 42.42 -7.40
C LYS A 366 -14.65 42.38 -6.15
N GLY A 367 -13.78 41.38 -6.03
CA GLY A 367 -12.75 41.33 -4.98
C GLY A 367 -13.23 41.17 -3.52
N GLN A 368 -14.52 40.93 -3.27
CA GLN A 368 -15.08 40.89 -1.91
C GLN A 368 -16.14 39.80 -1.72
N VAL A 369 -15.72 38.58 -1.36
CA VAL A 369 -16.55 37.57 -0.66
C VAL A 369 -15.59 36.64 0.11
N HIS A 370 -15.91 36.24 1.33
CA HIS A 370 -15.03 35.35 2.10
C HIS A 370 -15.13 33.90 1.58
N TYR A 371 -14.02 33.15 1.60
CA TYR A 371 -13.94 31.76 1.13
C TYR A 371 -15.02 30.83 1.71
N ASN A 372 -15.52 31.14 2.91
CA ASN A 372 -16.57 30.37 3.58
C ASN A 372 -17.95 30.46 2.90
N ASP A 373 -18.18 31.46 2.05
CA ASP A 373 -19.46 31.64 1.33
C ASP A 373 -19.56 30.80 0.05
N LEU A 374 -18.46 30.12 -0.32
CA LEU A 374 -18.34 29.28 -1.53
C LEU A 374 -18.33 27.78 -1.24
N VAL A 375 -18.40 27.36 0.02
CA VAL A 375 -18.27 25.96 0.47
C VAL A 375 -19.62 25.27 0.60
#